data_AF-A0A950TPQ1-F1
#
_entry.id   AF-A0A950TPQ1-F1
#
_cell.length_a   1.000
_cell.length_b   1.000
_cell.length_c   1.000
_cell.angle_alpha   90.00
_cell.angle_beta   90.00
_cell.angle_gamma   90.00
#
_symmetry.space_group_name_H-M   'P 1'
#
loop_
_entity.id
_entity.type
_entity.pdbx_description
1 polymer ?
#
loop_
_entity_poly.entity_id
_entity_poly.type
_entity_poly.pdbx_seq_one_letter_code
_entity_poly.pdbx_strand_id
1 'polypeptide(L)' 'RSIKGAPLLLGARGRPKADIRALAHMLARLSSFAAAAGPRLQSIDLNPVFAMPEGQGAFAVDAVIEVGA' A
#
# COMPACT_ATOMS: atom_id res chain seq x y z
N ARG A 1 -4.60 12.38 -11.28
CA ARG A 1 -3.54 12.19 -10.26
C ARG A 1 -3.87 13.12 -9.09
N SER A 2 -4.25 12.58 -7.93
CA SER A 2 -4.86 13.36 -6.83
C SER A 2 -3.93 13.60 -5.63
N ILE A 3 -2.87 12.80 -5.44
CA ILE A 3 -1.95 12.94 -4.29
C ILE A 3 -0.67 13.71 -4.66
N LYS A 4 -0.20 14.57 -3.75
CA LYS A 4 1.02 15.39 -3.94
C LYS A 4 2.28 14.54 -4.17
N GLY A 5 2.33 13.33 -3.60
CA GLY A 5 3.44 12.39 -3.73
C GLY A 5 3.47 11.59 -5.04
N ALA A 6 2.44 11.68 -5.90
CA ALA A 6 2.35 10.89 -7.13
C ALA A 6 3.57 10.99 -8.06
N PRO A 7 4.25 12.15 -8.21
CA PRO A 7 5.47 12.24 -9.02
C PRO A 7 6.59 11.29 -8.56
N LEU A 8 6.70 10.99 -7.26
CA LEU A 8 7.75 10.11 -6.74
C LEU A 8 7.57 8.65 -7.18
N LEU A 9 6.32 8.21 -7.40
CA LEU A 9 6.01 6.87 -7.89
C LEU A 9 6.38 6.67 -9.36
N LEU A 10 6.63 7.75 -10.09
CA LEU A 10 6.92 7.73 -11.53
C LEU A 10 8.41 7.83 -11.82
N GLY A 11 9.23 7.67 -10.78
CA GLY A 11 10.66 7.92 -10.82
C GLY A 11 10.99 9.37 -10.45
N ALA A 12 12.00 9.53 -9.61
CA ALA A 12 12.53 10.83 -9.19
C ALA A 12 13.97 10.67 -8.71
N ARG A 13 14.81 11.68 -8.97
CA ARG A 13 16.23 11.70 -8.52
C ARG A 13 17.00 10.42 -8.87
N GLY A 14 16.91 9.98 -10.13
CA GLY A 14 17.58 8.78 -10.63
C GLY A 14 16.95 7.44 -10.21
N ARG A 15 15.87 7.45 -9.41
CA ARG A 15 15.14 6.23 -9.07
C ARG A 15 14.19 5.81 -10.20
N PRO A 16 14.05 4.50 -10.47
CA PRO A 16 13.10 4.01 -11.46
C PRO A 16 11.65 4.26 -11.03
N LYS A 17 10.72 4.09 -11.97
CA LYS A 17 9.28 4.03 -11.69
C LYS A 17 9.00 2.91 -10.69
N ALA A 18 8.14 3.18 -9.72
CA ALA A 18 7.64 2.16 -8.82
C ALA A 18 6.63 1.26 -9.52
N ASP A 19 6.44 0.05 -9.01
CA ASP A 19 5.40 -0.87 -9.44
C ASP A 19 4.02 -0.42 -8.94
N ILE A 20 3.46 0.57 -9.63
CA ILE A 20 2.16 1.16 -9.30
C ILE A 20 1.03 0.12 -9.41
N ARG A 21 1.15 -0.85 -10.33
CA ARG A 21 0.16 -1.92 -10.47
C ARG A 21 0.16 -2.81 -9.23
N ALA A 22 1.34 -3.23 -8.75
CA ALA A 22 1.46 -4.01 -7.53
C ALA A 22 0.96 -3.24 -6.30
N LEU A 23 1.29 -1.95 -6.17
CA LEU A 23 0.76 -1.08 -5.11
C LEU A 23 -0.77 -1.03 -5.13
N ALA A 24 -1.37 -0.82 -6.30
CA ALA A 24 -2.82 -0.78 -6.45
C ALA A 24 -3.48 -2.11 -6.11
N HIS A 25 -2.90 -3.24 -6.54
CA HIS A 25 -3.38 -4.57 -6.18
C HIS A 25 -3.29 -4.85 -4.68
N MET A 26 -2.21 -4.44 -4.01
CA MET A 26 -2.07 -4.57 -2.56
C MET A 26 -3.15 -3.75 -1.83
N LEU A 27 -3.39 -2.49 -2.24
CA LEU A 27 -4.45 -1.66 -1.66
C LEU A 27 -5.84 -2.25 -1.88
N ALA A 28 -6.12 -2.79 -3.07
CA ALA A 28 -7.38 -3.46 -3.36
C ALA A 28 -7.58 -4.70 -2.47
N ARG A 29 -6.54 -5.53 -2.30
CA ARG A 29 -6.57 -6.70 -1.42
C ARG A 29 -6.74 -6.30 0.05
N LEU A 30 -6.09 -5.23 0.49
CA LEU A 30 -6.27 -4.69 1.84
C LEU A 30 -7.72 -4.24 2.06
N SER A 31 -8.32 -3.57 1.08
CA SER A 31 -9.73 -3.18 1.12
C SER A 31 -10.66 -4.39 1.23
N SER A 32 -10.43 -5.44 0.43
CA SER A 32 -11.22 -6.68 0.52
C SER A 32 -11.03 -7.37 1.88
N PHE A 33 -9.80 -7.42 2.40
CA PHE A 33 -9.52 -7.96 3.74
C PHE A 33 -10.27 -7.19 4.83
N ALA A 34 -10.20 -5.85 4.80
CA ALA A 34 -10.86 -5.01 5.78
C ALA A 34 -12.39 -5.16 5.74
N ALA A 35 -12.97 -5.23 4.54
CA ALA A 35 -14.40 -5.47 4.37
C ALA A 35 -14.82 -6.84 4.91
N ALA A 36 -14.03 -7.89 4.66
CA ALA A 36 -14.30 -9.25 5.14
C ALA A 36 -14.12 -9.39 6.66
N ALA A 37 -13.21 -8.62 7.27
CA ALA A 37 -12.99 -8.61 8.72
C ALA A 37 -14.20 -8.05 9.48
N GLY A 38 -15.01 -7.20 8.84
CA GLY A 38 -16.27 -6.70 9.39
C GLY A 38 -16.08 -5.74 10.59
N PRO A 39 -17.12 -5.54 11.42
CA PRO A 39 -17.15 -4.47 12.43
C PRO A 39 -16.10 -4.59 13.55
N ARG A 40 -15.49 -5.77 13.74
CA ARG A 40 -14.42 -5.96 14.74
C ARG A 40 -13.12 -5.27 14.36
N LEU A 41 -12.90 -4.97 13.08
CA LEU A 41 -11.70 -4.28 12.63
C LEU A 41 -11.88 -2.78 12.82
N GLN A 42 -11.04 -2.16 13.65
CA GLN A 42 -11.09 -0.72 13.90
C GLN A 42 -10.18 0.05 12.94
N SER A 43 -8.94 -0.41 12.79
CA SER A 43 -7.97 0.24 11.92
C SER A 43 -6.90 -0.74 11.42
N ILE A 44 -6.30 -0.41 10.28
CA ILE A 44 -5.07 -1.03 9.79
C ILE A 44 -4.16 0.10 9.30
N ASP A 45 -2.93 0.14 9.81
CA ASP A 45 -1.85 0.95 9.26
C ASP A 45 -0.76 0.05 8.68
N LEU A 46 -0.37 0.29 7.43
CA LEU A 46 0.74 -0.39 6.77
C LEU A 46 1.88 0.61 6.63
N ASN A 47 2.88 0.51 7.50
CA ASN A 47 4.00 1.43 7.49
C ASN A 47 5.26 0.78 8.11
N PRO A 48 6.37 0.63 7.36
CA PRO A 48 6.56 1.10 5.98
C PRO A 48 6.04 0.11 4.93
N VAL A 49 5.70 0.67 3.77
CA VAL A 49 5.45 -0.08 2.53
C VAL A 49 6.57 0.21 1.54
N PHE A 50 7.22 -0.84 1.06
CA PHE A 50 8.22 -0.76 0.00
C PHE A 50 7.55 -0.88 -1.36
N ALA A 51 7.64 0.21 -2.14
CA ALA A 51 7.27 0.24 -3.54
C ALA A 51 8.51 -0.06 -4.39
N MET A 52 8.62 -1.29 -4.88
CA MET A 52 9.79 -1.71 -5.66
C MET A 52 9.71 -1.15 -7.09
N PRO A 53 10.81 -1.20 -7.87
CA PRO A 53 10.77 -0.84 -9.28
C PRO A 53 9.71 -1.64 -10.06
N GLU A 54 9.24 -1.08 -11.17
CA GLU A 54 8.24 -1.71 -12.03
C GLU A 54 8.57 -3.18 -12.36
N GLY A 55 7.61 -4.09 -12.10
CA GLY A 55 7.77 -5.54 -12.28
C GLY A 55 8.34 -6.28 -11.07
N GLN A 56 8.71 -5.58 -10.00
CA GLN A 56 9.31 -6.17 -8.79
C GLN A 56 8.36 -6.17 -7.58
N GLY A 57 7.13 -5.65 -7.72
CA GLY A 57 6.10 -5.75 -6.70
C GLY A 57 6.07 -4.63 -5.66
N ALA A 58 5.28 -4.85 -4.61
CA ALA A 58 5.15 -3.95 -3.47
C ALA A 58 4.91 -4.76 -2.20
N PHE A 59 5.53 -4.36 -1.09
CA PHE A 59 5.59 -5.15 0.13
C PHE A 59 5.32 -4.28 1.36
N ALA A 60 4.32 -4.63 2.16
CA ALA A 60 4.20 -4.12 3.51
C ALA A 60 5.25 -4.80 4.38
N VAL A 61 6.09 -4.02 5.05
CA VAL A 61 7.19 -4.51 5.89
C VAL A 61 6.75 -4.65 7.33
N ASP A 62 5.84 -3.78 7.75
CA ASP A 62 5.25 -3.76 9.09
C ASP A 62 3.78 -3.33 9.00
N ALA A 63 3.00 -3.71 10.02
CA ALA A 63 1.59 -3.42 10.12
C ALA A 63 1.12 -3.35 11.56
N VAL A 64 0.30 -2.34 11.88
CA VAL A 64 -0.47 -2.26 13.12
C VAL A 64 -1.94 -2.52 12.78
N ILE A 65 -2.57 -3.43 13.50
CA ILE A 65 -4.00 -3.75 13.35
C ILE A 65 -4.68 -3.60 14.70
N GLU A 66 -5.67 -2.70 14.77
CA GLU A 66 -6.49 -2.53 15.95
C GLU A 66 -7.83 -3.25 15.76
N VAL A 67 -8.20 -4.04 16.76
CA VAL A 67 -9.47 -4.77 16.78
C VAL A 67 -10.27 -4.35 17.99
N GLY A 68 -11.58 -4.21 17.79
CA GLY A 68 -12.54 -4.01 18.87
C GLY A 68 -12.64 -5.24 19.76
N ALA A 69 -13.10 -5.01 20.99
CA ALA A 69 -13.45 -6.07 21.94
C ALA A 69 -14.53 -7.01 21.37
#